data_AF-I5C895-F1
#
_entry.id   AF-I5C895-F1
#
_cell.length_a   1.000
_cell.length_b   1.000
_cell.length_c   1.000
_cell.angle_alpha   90.00
_cell.angle_beta   90.00
_cell.angle_gamma   90.00
#
_symmetry.space_group_name_H-M   'P 1'
#
loop_
_entity.id
_entity.type
_entity.pdbx_description
1 polymer ?
#
loop_
_entity_poly.entity_id
_entity_poly.type
_entity_poly.pdbx_seq_one_letter_code
_entity_poly.pdbx_strand_id
1 'polypeptide(L)' 'MAIALDNLRVGRCYSFKNYGENRRLRVLARISREDFEVEDLDTTEKYTLEELLRYGKGKDYALFELDEHDD' A
#
# COMPACT_ATOMS: atom_id res chain seq x y z
N MET A 1 1.24 -9.20 11.04
CA MET A 1 1.57 -10.20 10.00
C MET A 1 1.58 -9.47 8.67
N ALA A 2 2.56 -9.71 7.79
CA ALA A 2 2.60 -9.02 6.50
C ALA A 2 1.43 -9.50 5.62
N ILE A 3 0.80 -8.57 4.91
CA ILE A 3 -0.36 -8.84 4.06
C ILE A 3 0.09 -8.97 2.61
N ALA A 4 -0.49 -9.92 1.88
CA ALA A 4 -0.28 -10.06 0.44
C ALA A 4 -1.05 -8.99 -0.34
N LEU A 5 -0.52 -8.54 -1.49
CA LEU A 5 -1.13 -7.49 -2.32
C LEU A 5 -2.58 -7.81 -2.70
N ASP A 6 -2.88 -9.06 -3.05
CA ASP A 6 -4.22 -9.45 -3.51
C ASP A 6 -5.29 -9.46 -2.42
N ASN A 7 -4.86 -9.35 -1.15
CA ASN A 7 -5.71 -9.30 0.05
C ASN A 7 -6.01 -7.88 0.54
N LEU A 8 -5.51 -6.85 -0.14
CA LEU A 8 -5.83 -5.45 0.19
C LEU A 8 -7.32 -5.16 -0.01
N ARG A 9 -7.87 -4.32 0.88
CA ARG A 9 -9.29 -3.96 0.88
C ARG A 9 -9.47 -2.48 0.56
N VAL A 10 -10.40 -2.19 -0.34
CA VAL A 10 -10.80 -0.83 -0.66
C VAL A 10 -11.32 -0.12 0.61
N GLY A 11 -10.87 1.11 0.80
CA GLY A 11 -11.20 1.95 1.96
C GLY A 11 -10.34 1.73 3.19
N ARG A 12 -9.44 0.72 3.20
CA ARG A 12 -8.50 0.48 4.31
C ARG A 12 -7.15 1.15 4.08
N CYS A 13 -6.47 1.42 5.19
CA CYS A 13 -5.15 2.05 5.22
C CYS A 13 -4.07 0.99 5.50
N TYR A 14 -2.94 1.11 4.81
CA TYR A 14 -1.82 0.21 4.92
C TYR A 14 -0.50 0.98 4.99
N SER A 15 0.45 0.51 5.80
CA SER A 15 1.84 0.91 5.72
C SER A 15 2.53 0.06 4.65
N PHE A 16 3.05 0.72 3.64
CA PHE A 16 3.82 0.15 2.53
C PHE A 16 5.29 0.48 2.73
N LYS A 17 6.11 -0.57 2.86
CA LYS A 17 7.55 -0.46 2.99
C LYS A 17 8.22 -1.06 1.77
N ASN A 18 9.11 -0.31 1.10
CA ASN A 18 9.90 -0.82 -0.01
C ASN A 18 11.20 0.00 -0.17
N TYR A 19 12.33 -0.67 -0.43
CA TYR A 19 13.65 -0.02 -0.63
C TYR A 19 14.04 1.06 0.41
N GLY A 20 13.62 0.90 1.67
CA GLY A 20 13.90 1.87 2.74
C GLY A 20 12.91 3.05 2.82
N GLU A 21 11.98 3.17 1.88
CA GLU A 21 10.84 4.08 1.98
C GLU A 21 9.70 3.41 2.77
N ASN A 22 8.99 4.21 3.56
CA ASN A 22 7.76 3.82 4.23
C ASN A 22 6.68 4.85 3.93
N ARG A 23 5.57 4.39 3.36
CA ARG A 23 4.42 5.23 2.95
C ARG A 23 3.16 4.73 3.61
N ARG A 24 2.27 5.65 3.95
CA ARG A 24 0.94 5.33 4.47
C ARG A 24 -0.04 5.49 3.32
N LEU A 25 -0.65 4.38 2.90
CA LEU A 25 -1.44 4.32 1.69
C LEU A 25 -2.88 3.96 2.03
N ARG A 26 -3.84 4.70 1.48
CA ARG A 26 -5.25 4.35 1.51
C ARG A 26 -5.65 3.73 0.18
N VAL A 27 -6.26 2.54 0.22
CA VAL A 27 -6.75 1.88 -1.00
C VAL A 27 -8.01 2.57 -1.48
N LEU A 28 -7.97 3.16 -2.67
CA LEU A 28 -9.11 3.87 -3.28
C LEU A 28 -9.95 2.94 -4.16
N ALA A 29 -9.31 2.13 -5.00
CA ALA A 29 -9.99 1.24 -5.92
C ALA A 29 -9.13 0.02 -6.26
N ARG A 30 -9.76 -1.09 -6.65
CA ARG A 30 -9.08 -2.27 -7.19
C ARG A 30 -9.07 -2.18 -8.72
N ILE A 31 -7.87 -2.14 -9.31
CA ILE A 31 -7.69 -2.07 -10.77
C ILE A 31 -7.60 -3.49 -11.34
N SER A 32 -6.89 -4.39 -10.65
CA SER A 32 -6.71 -5.79 -11.03
C SER A 32 -6.49 -6.67 -9.79
N ARG A 33 -6.15 -7.96 -9.99
CA ARG A 33 -5.94 -8.89 -8.87
C ARG A 33 -4.86 -8.39 -7.91
N GLU A 34 -3.76 -7.85 -8.42
CA GLU A 34 -2.59 -7.42 -7.65
C GLU A 34 -2.29 -5.92 -7.82
N ASP A 35 -3.13 -5.19 -8.55
CA ASP A 35 -2.97 -3.76 -8.79
C ASP A 35 -4.17 -2.97 -8.25
N PHE A 36 -3.88 -1.90 -7.52
CA PHE A 36 -4.85 -1.08 -6.81
C PHE A 36 -4.46 0.38 -6.96
N GLU A 37 -5.46 1.24 -7.09
CA GLU A 37 -5.27 2.68 -6.94
C GLU A 37 -5.20 3.00 -5.45
N VAL A 38 -4.17 3.72 -5.06
CA VAL A 38 -3.89 4.09 -3.69
C VAL A 38 -3.58 5.58 -3.59
N GLU A 39 -3.95 6.18 -2.46
CA GLU A 39 -3.62 7.56 -2.09
C GLU A 39 -2.57 7.55 -0.99
N ASP A 40 -1.50 8.31 -1.16
CA ASP A 40 -0.54 8.57 -0.09
C ASP A 40 -1.13 9.54 0.91
N LEU A 41 -1.24 9.13 2.17
CA LEU A 41 -1.85 9.91 3.24
C LEU A 41 -0.98 11.09 3.68
N ASP A 42 0.30 11.12 3.33
CA ASP A 42 1.22 12.19 3.67
C ASP A 42 1.28 13.26 2.57
N THR A 43 1.33 12.82 1.30
CA THR A 43 1.45 13.73 0.16
C THR A 43 0.13 14.00 -0.59
N THR A 44 -0.93 13.23 -0.32
CA THR A 44 -2.23 13.24 -1.03
C THR A 44 -2.14 12.90 -2.53
N GLU A 45 -0.98 12.42 -2.98
CA GLU A 45 -0.78 11.97 -4.34
C GLU A 45 -1.38 10.58 -4.54
N LYS A 46 -1.81 10.30 -5.78
CA LYS A 46 -2.42 9.02 -6.16
C LYS A 46 -1.49 8.25 -7.07
N TYR A 47 -1.39 6.95 -6.79
CA TYR A 47 -0.52 6.03 -7.51
C TYR A 47 -1.23 4.69 -7.70
N THR A 48 -0.74 3.87 -8.62
CA THR A 48 -1.04 2.43 -8.59
C THR A 48 0.03 1.67 -7.81
N LEU A 49 -0.32 0.49 -7.28
CA LEU A 49 0.68 -0.38 -6.67
C LEU A 49 1.73 -0.85 -7.67
N GLU A 50 1.35 -1.04 -8.93
CA GLU A 50 2.29 -1.31 -10.03
C GLU A 50 3.33 -0.19 -10.18
N GLU A 51 2.93 1.08 -10.09
CA GLU A 51 3.86 2.23 -10.13
C GLU A 51 4.83 2.21 -8.93
N LEU A 52 4.34 1.94 -7.73
CA LEU A 52 5.17 1.83 -6.51
C LEU A 52 6.11 0.62 -6.54
N LEU A 53 5.76 -0.42 -7.31
CA LEU A 53 6.51 -1.66 -7.44
C LEU A 53 7.26 -1.79 -8.77
N ARG A 54 7.28 -0.75 -9.60
CA ARG A 54 7.88 -0.78 -10.95
C ARG A 54 9.36 -1.18 -10.98
N TYR A 55 10.07 -0.94 -9.87
CA TYR A 55 11.48 -1.29 -9.70
C TYR A 55 11.69 -2.64 -8.98
N GLY A 56 10.61 -3.34 -8.67
CA GLY A 56 10.60 -4.60 -7.94
C GLY A 56 10.29 -4.44 -6.45
N LYS A 57 10.47 -5.54 -5.71
CA LYS A 57 10.31 -5.63 -4.26
C LYS A 57 11.69 -5.76 -3.62
N GLY A 58 12.06 -4.81 -2.77
CA GLY A 58 13.29 -4.87 -1.99
C GLY A 58 13.25 -5.98 -0.93
N LYS A 59 14.40 -6.27 -0.33
CA LYS A 59 14.49 -7.25 0.80
C LYS A 59 13.66 -6.85 2.02
N ASP A 60 13.38 -5.56 2.13
CA ASP A 60 12.62 -4.94 3.20
C ASP A 60 11.13 -4.75 2.84
N TYR A 61 10.69 -5.31 1.70
CA TYR A 61 9.32 -5.19 1.24
C TYR A 61 8.34 -5.75 2.29
N ALA A 62 7.41 -4.91 2.72
CA ALA A 62 6.37 -5.32 3.66
C ALA A 62 5.11 -4.45 3.54
N LEU A 63 3.96 -5.06 3.79
CA LEU A 63 2.66 -4.41 3.86
C LEU A 63 2.01 -4.74 5.20
N PHE A 64 1.59 -3.72 5.93
CA PHE A 64 0.91 -3.87 7.22
C PHE A 64 -0.40 -3.09 7.20
N GLU A 65 -1.51 -3.71 7.60
CA GLU A 65 -2.77 -2.97 7.81
C GLU A 65 -2.60 -2.00 8.98
N LEU A 66 -3.03 -0.77 8.78
CA LEU A 66 -3.12 0.23 9.83
C LEU A 66 -4.54 0.18 10.37
N ASP A 67 -4.68 -0.19 11.64
CA ASP A 67 -5.96 -0.09 12.32
C ASP A 67 -6.16 1.37 12.74
N GLU A 68 -7.23 2.01 12.27
CA GLU A 68 -7.59 3.38 12.68
C GLU A 68 -8.20 3.43 14.10
N HIS A 69 -8.06 2.36 14.89
CA HIS A 69 -8.66 2.21 16.23
C HIS A 69 -7.61 1.97 17.32
N ASP A 70 -6.59 2.82 17.37
CA ASP A 70 -5.72 2.99 18.54
C ASP A 70 -5.92 4.43 19.07
N ASP A 71 -7.03 4.64 19.78
CA ASP A 71 -7.30 5.75 20.71
C ASP A 71 -7.84 5.18 22.03
#